data_AF-A0A0T2QAB1-F1
#
_entry.id   AF-A0A0T2QAB1-F1
#
_cell.length_a   1.000
_cell.length_b   1.000
_cell.length_c   1.000
_cell.angle_alpha   90.00
_cell.angle_beta   90.00
_cell.angle_gamma   90.00
#
_symmetry.space_group_name_H-M   'P 1'
#
loop_
_entity.id
_entity.type
_entity.pdbx_description
1 polymer ?
#
loop_
_entity_poly.entity_id
_entity_poly.type
_entity_poly.pdbx_seq_one_letter_code
_entity_poly.pdbx_strand_id
1 'polypeptide(L)'
;MSVKNVIQVFEVALPWTEERITVFAEDLGHAERIYAEWILAHRPSEPACASLIYHYEGFNLEGRPELILARMTGTAGIGYWDTTTRRWLVVRPSDPPSGDLVRPPSLVKYHRVRATDGEELLVFAESFEEAVGYYVVWHLDEYGDVPSGIVINRKSRWQLVLALASLRDDMDAGVAGVARWTADEGWHIVDPEDGTATAVT
;
A
#
# COMPACT_ATOMS: atom_id res chain seq x y z
N MET A 1 10.11 -35.59 8.02
CA MET A 1 9.46 -34.39 8.60
C MET A 1 9.10 -33.48 7.44
N SER A 2 7.80 -33.23 7.21
CA SER A 2 7.39 -32.28 6.17
C SER A 2 7.66 -30.88 6.69
N VAL A 3 8.50 -30.11 6.01
CA VAL A 3 8.65 -28.68 6.29
C VAL A 3 7.27 -28.06 6.06
N LYS A 4 6.68 -27.42 7.07
CA LYS A 4 5.46 -26.64 6.85
C LYS A 4 5.82 -25.49 5.93
N ASN A 5 5.26 -25.47 4.73
CA ASN A 5 5.42 -24.33 3.84
C ASN A 5 4.83 -23.09 4.51
N VAL A 6 5.65 -22.04 4.59
CA VAL A 6 5.28 -20.78 5.18
C VAL A 6 4.50 -19.99 4.14
N ILE A 7 3.25 -19.64 4.43
CA ILE A 7 2.47 -18.73 3.58
C ILE A 7 3.20 -17.39 3.49
N GLN A 8 3.32 -16.89 2.27
CA GLN A 8 3.86 -15.59 1.87
C GLN A 8 2.71 -14.74 1.30
N VAL A 9 2.94 -13.44 1.19
CA VAL A 9 1.93 -12.49 0.70
C VAL A 9 2.43 -11.84 -0.59
N PHE A 10 1.59 -11.87 -1.61
CA PHE A 10 1.84 -11.32 -2.92
C PHE A 10 0.76 -10.31 -3.28
N GLU A 11 1.11 -9.35 -4.12
CA GLU A 11 0.15 -8.45 -4.74
C GLU A 11 0.28 -8.52 -6.25
N VAL A 12 -0.82 -8.83 -6.90
CA VAL A 12 -0.87 -9.08 -8.35
C VAL A 12 -1.56 -7.91 -9.03
N ALA A 13 -0.87 -7.27 -9.96
CA ALA A 13 -1.43 -6.20 -10.79
C ALA A 13 -2.31 -6.78 -11.90
N LEU A 14 -3.51 -6.22 -12.02
CA LEU A 14 -4.48 -6.63 -13.03
C LEU A 14 -4.26 -5.83 -14.34
N PRO A 15 -4.14 -6.46 -15.51
CA PRO A 15 -3.87 -5.74 -16.76
C PRO A 15 -5.00 -4.78 -17.21
N TRP A 16 -6.22 -4.94 -16.68
CA TRP A 16 -7.41 -4.19 -17.10
C TRP A 16 -7.91 -3.16 -16.09
N THR A 17 -7.24 -3.02 -14.94
CA THR A 17 -7.59 -2.03 -13.90
C THR A 17 -6.36 -1.60 -13.14
N GLU A 18 -6.41 -0.46 -12.46
CA GLU A 18 -5.33 -0.03 -11.56
C GLU A 18 -5.31 -0.82 -10.25
N GLU A 19 -6.43 -1.47 -9.91
CA GLU A 19 -6.55 -2.30 -8.71
C GLU A 19 -5.66 -3.54 -8.77
N ARG A 20 -5.44 -4.10 -7.59
CA ARG A 20 -4.53 -5.22 -7.39
C ARG A 20 -5.15 -6.24 -6.46
N ILE A 21 -4.77 -7.49 -6.64
CA ILE A 21 -5.27 -8.60 -5.83
C ILE A 21 -4.20 -9.01 -4.84
N THR A 22 -4.58 -9.17 -3.58
CA THR A 22 -3.71 -9.77 -2.57
C THR A 22 -3.83 -11.29 -2.64
N VAL A 23 -2.71 -11.99 -2.81
CA VAL A 23 -2.64 -13.45 -2.91
C VAL A 23 -1.77 -13.98 -1.77
N PHE A 24 -2.29 -14.96 -1.05
CA PHE A 24 -1.57 -15.68 -0.01
C PHE A 24 -1.15 -17.04 -0.57
N ALA A 25 0.16 -17.30 -0.65
CA ALA A 25 0.67 -18.49 -1.32
C ALA A 25 1.98 -18.96 -0.71
N GLU A 26 2.40 -20.18 -1.00
CA GLU A 26 3.64 -20.75 -0.44
C GLU A 26 4.91 -20.17 -1.10
N ASP A 27 4.80 -19.82 -2.37
CA ASP A 27 5.85 -19.23 -3.20
C ASP A 27 5.21 -18.52 -4.42
N LEU A 28 6.05 -17.93 -5.28
CA LEU A 28 5.59 -17.21 -6.47
C LEU A 28 4.80 -18.10 -7.45
N GLY A 29 5.25 -19.33 -7.71
CA GLY A 29 4.56 -20.23 -8.64
C GLY A 29 3.20 -20.69 -8.10
N HIS A 30 3.07 -20.83 -6.78
CA HIS A 30 1.79 -21.06 -6.14
C HIS A 30 0.88 -19.82 -6.24
N ALA A 31 1.43 -18.60 -6.08
CA ALA A 31 0.66 -17.38 -6.23
C ALA A 31 0.10 -17.22 -7.66
N GLU A 32 0.91 -17.50 -8.67
CA GLU A 32 0.50 -17.48 -10.09
C GLU A 32 -0.63 -18.48 -10.37
N ARG A 33 -0.55 -19.70 -9.82
CA ARG A 33 -1.62 -20.70 -9.95
C ARG A 33 -2.92 -20.24 -9.29
N ILE A 34 -2.84 -19.74 -8.05
CA ILE A 34 -4.02 -19.21 -7.33
C ILE A 34 -4.66 -18.07 -8.11
N TYR A 35 -3.85 -17.14 -8.64
CA TYR A 35 -4.35 -16.04 -9.47
C TYR A 35 -5.04 -16.55 -10.75
N ALA A 36 -4.40 -17.46 -11.48
CA ALA A 36 -4.97 -18.02 -12.71
C ALA A 36 -6.29 -18.77 -12.45
N GLU A 37 -6.36 -19.56 -11.38
CA GLU A 37 -7.58 -20.24 -10.94
C GLU A 37 -8.70 -19.24 -10.62
N TRP A 38 -8.37 -18.14 -9.92
CA TRP A 38 -9.32 -17.10 -9.58
C TRP A 38 -9.87 -16.39 -10.83
N ILE A 39 -9.01 -16.08 -11.80
CA ILE A 39 -9.44 -15.49 -13.08
C ILE A 39 -10.40 -16.43 -13.82
N LEU A 40 -10.07 -17.72 -13.92
CA LEU A 40 -10.94 -18.69 -14.57
C LEU A 40 -12.32 -18.82 -13.88
N ALA A 41 -12.36 -18.73 -12.54
CA ALA A 41 -13.59 -18.87 -11.78
C ALA A 41 -14.47 -17.60 -11.82
N HIS A 42 -13.88 -16.41 -11.76
CA HIS A 42 -14.61 -15.16 -11.51
C HIS A 42 -14.57 -14.15 -12.64
N ARG A 43 -13.56 -14.23 -13.52
CA ARG A 43 -13.29 -13.28 -14.60
C ARG A 43 -12.83 -14.00 -15.88
N PRO A 44 -13.57 -15.01 -16.39
CA PRO A 44 -13.08 -15.88 -17.46
C PRO A 44 -12.83 -15.16 -18.80
N SER A 45 -13.32 -13.93 -18.98
CA SER A 45 -13.03 -13.09 -20.14
C SER A 45 -11.68 -12.37 -20.07
N GLU A 46 -11.05 -12.34 -18.90
CA GLU A 46 -9.84 -11.57 -18.64
C GLU A 46 -8.56 -12.42 -18.75
N PRO A 47 -7.39 -11.81 -19.02
CA PRO A 47 -6.11 -12.52 -19.04
C PRO A 47 -5.76 -13.20 -17.70
N ALA A 48 -5.51 -14.50 -17.74
CA ALA A 48 -5.05 -15.29 -16.59
C ALA A 48 -3.55 -15.12 -16.27
N CYS A 49 -2.81 -14.34 -17.07
CA CYS A 49 -1.41 -14.03 -16.81
C CYS A 49 -1.30 -12.70 -16.04
N ALA A 50 -0.58 -12.73 -14.92
CA ALA A 50 -0.30 -11.53 -14.14
C ALA A 50 0.64 -10.59 -14.91
N SER A 51 0.38 -9.29 -14.86
CA SER A 51 1.28 -8.31 -15.50
C SER A 51 2.51 -8.04 -14.63
N LEU A 52 2.30 -7.92 -13.32
CA LEU A 52 3.34 -7.72 -12.32
C LEU A 52 2.90 -8.40 -11.02
N ILE A 53 3.85 -9.00 -10.32
CA ILE A 53 3.64 -9.59 -8.99
C ILE A 53 4.68 -9.02 -8.03
N TYR A 54 4.20 -8.49 -6.92
CA TYR A 54 5.04 -7.95 -5.84
C TYR A 54 5.02 -8.92 -4.66
N HIS A 55 6.20 -9.34 -4.22
CA HIS A 55 6.34 -10.17 -3.02
C HIS A 55 6.56 -9.28 -1.79
N TYR A 56 5.74 -9.45 -0.76
CA TYR A 56 5.92 -8.76 0.52
C TYR A 56 6.68 -9.63 1.51
N GLU A 57 7.92 -9.24 1.78
CA GLU A 57 8.82 -9.87 2.76
C GLU A 57 9.58 -8.82 3.58
N GLY A 58 10.11 -9.24 4.73
CA GLY A 58 10.85 -8.37 5.65
C GLY A 58 10.09 -7.08 5.98
N PHE A 59 10.79 -5.95 5.93
CA PHE A 59 10.24 -4.61 6.19
C PHE A 59 9.00 -4.28 5.35
N ASN A 60 8.89 -4.79 4.11
CA ASN A 60 7.72 -4.50 3.26
C ASN A 60 6.43 -5.15 3.79
N LEU A 61 6.54 -6.22 4.58
CA LEU A 61 5.42 -6.88 5.24
C LEU A 61 5.24 -6.42 6.69
N GLU A 62 6.34 -6.11 7.39
CA GLU A 62 6.32 -5.63 8.79
C GLU A 62 5.48 -4.37 8.97
N GLY A 63 5.56 -3.43 8.01
CA GLY A 63 4.70 -2.24 7.99
C GLY A 63 3.23 -2.50 7.61
N ARG A 64 2.80 -3.77 7.50
CA ARG A 64 1.45 -4.17 7.04
C ARG A 64 0.81 -5.20 7.99
N PRO A 65 0.49 -4.82 9.24
CA PRO A 65 0.12 -5.75 10.30
C PRO A 65 -1.11 -6.61 9.99
N GLU A 66 -2.12 -6.07 9.29
CA GLU A 66 -3.32 -6.84 8.94
C GLU A 66 -3.04 -7.96 7.91
N LEU A 67 -2.04 -7.78 7.03
CA LEU A 67 -1.59 -8.84 6.14
C LEU A 67 -0.80 -9.92 6.88
N ILE A 68 -0.01 -9.53 7.89
CA ILE A 68 0.65 -10.49 8.79
C ILE A 68 -0.40 -11.36 9.50
N LEU A 69 -1.44 -10.74 10.05
CA LEU A 69 -2.51 -11.47 10.74
C LEU A 69 -3.21 -12.48 9.80
N ALA A 70 -3.52 -12.08 8.57
CA ALA A 70 -4.12 -12.98 7.59
C ALA A 70 -3.17 -14.11 7.16
N ARG A 71 -1.88 -13.80 6.96
CA ARG A 71 -0.84 -14.78 6.67
C ARG A 71 -0.72 -15.83 7.78
N MET A 72 -0.82 -15.43 9.05
CA MET A 72 -0.73 -16.31 10.21
C MET A 72 -1.86 -17.34 10.31
N THR A 73 -2.96 -17.16 9.56
CA THR A 73 -4.00 -18.20 9.45
C THR A 73 -3.50 -19.46 8.75
N GLY A 74 -2.39 -19.37 8.00
CA GLY A 74 -1.81 -20.51 7.27
C GLY A 74 -2.63 -20.96 6.07
N THR A 75 -3.59 -20.15 5.62
CA THR A 75 -4.44 -20.45 4.46
C THR A 75 -3.84 -19.82 3.21
N ALA A 76 -3.69 -20.62 2.14
CA ALA A 76 -3.38 -20.10 0.81
C ALA A 76 -4.68 -19.75 0.06
N GLY A 77 -4.67 -18.67 -0.70
CA GLY A 77 -5.84 -18.23 -1.45
C GLY A 77 -5.82 -16.75 -1.80
N ILE A 78 -7.01 -16.22 -2.11
CA ILE A 78 -7.24 -14.82 -2.45
C ILE A 78 -7.64 -14.06 -1.19
N GLY A 79 -6.97 -12.94 -0.95
CA GLY A 79 -7.31 -11.99 0.09
C GLY A 79 -8.48 -11.11 -0.32
N TYR A 80 -9.51 -11.09 0.50
CA TYR A 80 -10.63 -10.16 0.42
C TYR A 80 -10.67 -9.30 1.68
N TRP A 81 -10.84 -8.01 1.51
CA TRP A 81 -11.09 -7.09 2.60
C TRP A 81 -12.55 -7.19 3.06
N ASP A 82 -12.73 -7.54 4.34
CA ASP A 82 -14.02 -7.47 5.01
C ASP A 82 -14.16 -6.10 5.69
N THR A 83 -15.02 -5.25 5.13
CA THR A 83 -15.29 -3.90 5.65
C THR A 83 -15.98 -3.90 7.02
N THR A 84 -16.70 -4.96 7.37
CA THR A 84 -17.42 -5.08 8.64
C THR A 84 -16.44 -5.36 9.77
N THR A 85 -15.53 -6.31 9.56
CA THR A 85 -14.56 -6.73 10.58
C THR A 85 -13.19 -6.07 10.44
N ARG A 86 -13.01 -5.22 9.41
CA ARG A 86 -11.77 -4.51 9.08
C ARG A 86 -10.55 -5.44 9.08
N ARG A 87 -10.66 -6.55 8.34
CA ARG A 87 -9.57 -7.53 8.23
C ARG A 87 -9.57 -8.20 6.86
N TRP A 88 -8.44 -8.78 6.53
CA TRP A 88 -8.30 -9.65 5.37
C TRP A 88 -8.84 -11.06 5.66
N LEU A 89 -9.75 -11.52 4.82
CA LEU A 89 -10.23 -12.89 4.74
C LEU A 89 -9.52 -13.60 3.59
N VAL A 90 -8.99 -14.80 3.84
CA VAL A 90 -8.33 -15.60 2.81
C VAL A 90 -9.23 -16.77 2.43
N VAL A 91 -9.61 -16.85 1.16
CA VAL A 91 -10.52 -17.89 0.65
C VAL A 91 -9.93 -18.57 -0.57
N ARG A 92 -10.42 -19.77 -0.92
CA ARG A 92 -9.92 -20.50 -2.09
C ARG A 92 -10.25 -19.73 -3.37
N PRO A 93 -9.41 -19.81 -4.41
CA PRO A 93 -9.62 -19.04 -5.64
C PRO A 93 -10.91 -19.36 -6.40
N SER A 94 -11.55 -20.51 -6.15
CA SER A 94 -12.83 -20.90 -6.75
C SER A 94 -14.06 -20.58 -5.89
N ASP A 95 -13.86 -20.20 -4.62
CA ASP A 95 -14.96 -19.93 -3.70
C ASP A 95 -15.61 -18.58 -4.03
N PRO A 96 -16.90 -18.37 -3.72
CA PRO A 96 -17.53 -17.07 -3.91
C PRO A 96 -16.78 -15.93 -3.20
N PRO A 97 -16.71 -14.72 -3.80
CA PRO A 97 -16.09 -13.56 -3.17
C PRO A 97 -16.67 -13.31 -1.77
N SER A 98 -15.79 -13.14 -0.79
CA SER A 98 -16.16 -12.95 0.63
C SER A 98 -16.00 -11.51 1.13
N GLY A 99 -15.78 -10.57 0.21
CA GLY A 99 -15.56 -9.15 0.49
C GLY A 99 -15.07 -8.41 -0.76
N ASP A 100 -14.44 -7.27 -0.54
CA ASP A 100 -13.82 -6.49 -1.62
C ASP A 100 -12.39 -6.98 -1.89
N LEU A 101 -11.91 -6.91 -3.13
CA LEU A 101 -10.52 -7.33 -3.44
C LEU A 101 -9.47 -6.40 -2.82
N VAL A 102 -9.88 -5.18 -2.48
CA VAL A 102 -9.05 -4.11 -1.95
C VAL A 102 -9.81 -3.37 -0.87
N ARG A 103 -9.10 -2.69 0.04
CA ARG A 103 -9.77 -1.76 0.95
C ARG A 103 -10.50 -0.67 0.17
N PRO A 104 -11.67 -0.19 0.64
CA PRO A 104 -12.30 0.99 0.09
C PRO A 104 -11.32 2.17 0.01
N PRO A 105 -11.48 3.06 -0.97
CA PRO A 105 -10.62 4.24 -1.08
C PRO A 105 -10.82 5.17 0.13
N SER A 106 -9.71 5.57 0.76
CA SER A 106 -9.69 6.61 1.80
C SER A 106 -10.08 7.99 1.27
N LEU A 107 -10.49 8.90 2.16
CA LEU A 107 -10.57 10.34 1.85
C LEU A 107 -9.18 10.91 1.56
N VAL A 108 -8.16 10.46 2.30
CA VAL A 108 -6.75 10.84 2.09
C VAL A 108 -6.27 10.34 0.73
N LYS A 109 -5.67 11.24 -0.05
CA LYS A 109 -5.14 11.01 -1.39
C LYS A 109 -3.62 11.17 -1.39
N TYR A 110 -2.96 10.44 -2.29
CA TYR A 110 -1.52 10.55 -2.51
C TYR A 110 -1.23 11.63 -3.57
N HIS A 111 -0.40 12.59 -3.18
CA HIS A 111 0.13 13.67 -3.99
C HIS A 111 1.66 13.55 -4.07
N ARG A 112 2.21 13.64 -5.26
CA ARG A 112 3.66 13.76 -5.48
C ARG A 112 3.96 15.24 -5.71
N VAL A 113 4.73 15.84 -4.82
CA VAL A 113 5.13 17.25 -4.87
C VAL A 113 6.57 17.31 -5.37
N ARG A 114 6.83 18.19 -6.33
CA ARG A 114 8.17 18.48 -6.82
C ARG A 114 8.45 19.98 -6.74
N ALA A 115 9.49 20.38 -6.03
CA ALA A 115 9.93 21.77 -5.97
C ALA A 115 10.87 22.13 -7.12
N THR A 116 11.03 23.43 -7.31
CA THR A 116 11.80 24.01 -8.44
C THR A 116 13.30 23.74 -8.33
N ASP A 117 13.81 23.57 -7.11
CA ASP A 117 15.17 23.11 -6.81
C ASP A 117 15.40 21.61 -7.11
N GLY A 118 14.33 20.87 -7.43
CA GLY A 118 14.39 19.46 -7.79
C GLY A 118 14.04 18.49 -6.67
N GLU A 119 13.73 19.00 -5.48
CA GLU A 119 13.25 18.17 -4.37
C GLU A 119 11.91 17.50 -4.70
N GLU A 120 11.70 16.31 -4.14
CA GLU A 120 10.46 15.57 -4.27
C GLU A 120 9.99 15.03 -2.92
N LEU A 121 8.71 15.24 -2.62
CA LEU A 121 8.06 14.75 -1.41
C LEU A 121 6.74 14.04 -1.75
N LEU A 122 6.44 12.98 -1.00
CA LEU A 122 5.13 12.32 -1.06
C LEU A 122 4.25 12.92 0.03
N VAL A 123 3.12 13.46 -0.35
CA VAL A 123 2.18 14.15 0.54
C VAL A 123 0.82 13.45 0.49
N PHE A 124 0.17 13.37 1.63
CA PHE A 124 -1.07 12.64 1.84
C PHE A 124 -2.10 13.57 2.45
N ALA A 125 -3.16 13.88 1.72
CA ALA A 125 -4.14 14.87 2.14
C ALA A 125 -5.52 14.58 1.55
N GLU A 126 -6.58 15.06 2.18
CA GLU A 126 -7.94 14.95 1.65
C GLU A 126 -8.18 15.91 0.48
N SER A 127 -7.45 17.02 0.42
CA SER A 127 -7.59 18.07 -0.60
C SER A 127 -6.25 18.55 -1.16
N PHE A 128 -6.30 19.27 -2.29
CA PHE A 128 -5.11 19.88 -2.88
C PHE A 128 -4.55 20.99 -2.00
N GLU A 129 -5.42 21.82 -1.43
CA GLU A 129 -5.09 22.93 -0.54
C GLU A 129 -4.38 22.43 0.71
N GLU A 130 -4.86 21.34 1.30
CA GLU A 130 -4.23 20.68 2.43
C GLU A 130 -2.86 20.07 2.06
N ALA A 131 -2.73 19.45 0.88
CA ALA A 131 -1.44 18.96 0.39
C ALA A 131 -0.40 20.10 0.21
N VAL A 132 -0.83 21.27 -0.28
CA VAL A 132 0.03 22.47 -0.31
C VAL A 132 0.44 22.87 1.10
N GLY A 133 -0.52 22.90 2.04
CA GLY A 133 -0.28 23.22 3.45
C GLY A 133 0.79 22.33 4.07
N TYR A 134 0.61 21.00 4.01
CA TYR A 134 1.58 20.05 4.57
C TYR A 134 2.98 20.21 3.97
N TYR A 135 3.08 20.39 2.64
CA TYR A 135 4.38 20.60 2.01
C TYR A 135 5.06 21.89 2.49
N VAL A 136 4.31 23.00 2.55
CA VAL A 136 4.87 24.30 2.98
C VAL A 136 5.31 24.27 4.44
N VAL A 137 4.52 23.66 5.34
CA VAL A 137 4.89 23.51 6.74
C VAL A 137 6.16 22.68 6.88
N TRP A 138 6.21 21.52 6.22
CA TRP A 138 7.40 20.66 6.23
C TRP A 138 8.64 21.37 5.67
N HIS A 139 8.51 22.08 4.53
CA HIS A 139 9.63 22.79 3.91
C HIS A 139 10.14 23.93 4.79
N LEU A 140 9.24 24.65 5.46
CA LEU A 140 9.62 25.69 6.42
C LEU A 140 10.38 25.13 7.62
N ASP A 141 9.99 23.95 8.11
CA ASP A 141 10.68 23.27 9.21
C ASP A 141 12.08 22.78 8.80
N GLU A 142 12.20 22.17 7.61
CA GLU A 142 13.46 21.61 7.11
C GLU A 142 14.46 22.68 6.67
N TYR A 143 13.99 23.75 6.00
CA TYR A 143 14.85 24.73 5.33
C TYR A 143 14.79 26.15 5.90
N GLY A 144 13.79 26.46 6.74
CA GLY A 144 13.62 27.79 7.34
C GLY A 144 13.05 28.86 6.40
N ASP A 145 12.58 28.48 5.20
CA ASP A 145 11.97 29.38 4.24
C ASP A 145 10.81 28.73 3.45
N VAL A 146 10.06 29.58 2.72
CA VAL A 146 8.95 29.11 1.88
C VAL A 146 9.48 28.65 0.52
N PRO A 147 8.91 27.59 -0.06
CA PRO A 147 9.35 27.10 -1.35
C PRO A 147 9.11 28.13 -2.46
N SER A 148 10.11 28.32 -3.33
CA SER A 148 10.04 29.30 -4.43
C SER A 148 9.05 28.93 -5.54
N GLY A 149 8.68 27.66 -5.63
CA GLY A 149 7.68 27.15 -6.56
C GLY A 149 7.57 25.63 -6.49
N ILE A 150 6.35 25.12 -6.57
CA ILE A 150 6.03 23.70 -6.43
C ILE A 150 5.08 23.24 -7.54
N VAL A 151 5.24 21.99 -7.97
CA VAL A 151 4.29 21.29 -8.82
C VAL A 151 3.74 20.12 -8.02
N ILE A 152 2.43 20.11 -7.81
CA ILE A 152 1.74 19.04 -7.09
C ILE A 152 0.88 18.25 -8.06
N ASN A 153 1.08 16.93 -8.10
CA ASN A 153 0.27 16.03 -8.90
C ASN A 153 -0.34 14.95 -8.02
N ARG A 154 -1.68 14.83 -8.06
CA ARG A 154 -2.35 13.66 -7.49
C ARG A 154 -1.91 12.41 -8.26
N LYS A 155 -1.57 11.35 -7.53
CA LYS A 155 -1.20 10.04 -8.06
C LYS A 155 -2.18 8.98 -7.59
N SER A 156 -2.21 7.86 -8.31
CA SER A 156 -2.97 6.69 -7.87
C SER A 156 -2.27 6.06 -6.66
N ARG A 157 -3.04 5.66 -5.64
CA ARG A 157 -2.46 4.96 -4.48
C ARG A 157 -1.76 3.66 -4.90
N TRP A 158 -2.17 3.07 -6.02
CA TRP A 158 -1.55 1.85 -6.58
C TRP A 158 -0.15 2.05 -7.18
N GLN A 159 0.35 3.29 -7.20
CA GLN A 159 1.76 3.58 -7.48
C GLN A 159 2.67 3.39 -6.25
N LEU A 160 2.09 3.30 -5.05
CA LEU A 160 2.79 3.02 -3.80
C LEU A 160 2.96 1.49 -3.66
N VAL A 161 4.14 1.00 -4.06
CA VAL A 161 4.47 -0.43 -4.13
C VAL A 161 5.64 -0.76 -3.21
N LEU A 162 5.83 -2.05 -2.93
CA LEU A 162 6.95 -2.55 -2.13
C LEU A 162 7.05 -1.79 -0.80
N ALA A 163 8.19 -1.16 -0.49
CA ALA A 163 8.40 -0.44 0.75
C ALA A 163 7.42 0.74 0.96
N LEU A 164 6.89 1.33 -0.12
CA LEU A 164 5.91 2.41 -0.02
C LEU A 164 4.48 1.89 0.18
N ALA A 165 4.26 0.57 0.10
CA ALA A 165 2.93 -0.01 0.25
C ALA A 165 2.32 0.23 1.64
N SER A 166 3.14 0.38 2.68
CA SER A 166 2.70 0.73 4.04
C SER A 166 2.01 2.09 4.09
N LEU A 167 2.46 3.06 3.29
CA LEU A 167 1.81 4.37 3.18
C LEU A 167 0.35 4.25 2.70
N ARG A 168 -0.01 3.20 1.95
CA ARG A 168 -1.42 2.95 1.59
C ARG A 168 -2.24 2.50 2.80
N ASP A 169 -1.65 1.71 3.68
CA ASP A 169 -2.33 1.26 4.89
C ASP A 169 -2.54 2.46 5.84
N ASP A 170 -1.56 3.37 5.97
CA ASP A 170 -1.71 4.64 6.69
C ASP A 170 -2.80 5.53 6.08
N MET A 171 -2.78 5.71 4.74
CA MET A 171 -3.84 6.42 4.02
C MET A 171 -5.21 5.82 4.33
N ASP A 172 -5.33 4.50 4.26
CA ASP A 172 -6.59 3.78 4.49
C ASP A 172 -7.05 3.84 5.96
N ALA A 173 -6.12 4.08 6.89
CA ALA A 173 -6.41 4.43 8.29
C ALA A 173 -6.80 5.90 8.48
N GLY A 174 -6.71 6.73 7.44
CA GLY A 174 -7.06 8.16 7.48
C GLY A 174 -5.92 9.06 7.95
N VAL A 175 -4.68 8.56 7.98
CA VAL A 175 -3.51 9.36 8.35
C VAL A 175 -3.13 10.27 7.18
N ALA A 176 -2.99 11.57 7.47
CA ALA A 176 -2.60 12.61 6.52
C ALA A 176 -1.28 13.26 6.97
N GLY A 177 -0.57 13.89 6.03
CA GLY A 177 0.73 14.51 6.27
C GLY A 177 1.75 14.20 5.17
N VAL A 178 3.02 14.01 5.52
CA VAL A 178 4.13 13.75 4.59
C VAL A 178 4.71 12.35 4.80
N ALA A 179 5.19 11.70 3.74
CA ALA A 179 5.92 10.44 3.90
C ALA A 179 7.25 10.68 4.60
N ARG A 180 7.53 9.87 5.62
CA ARG A 180 8.83 9.81 6.28
C ARG A 180 9.31 8.37 6.35
N TRP A 181 10.62 8.20 6.24
CA TRP A 181 11.27 6.91 6.48
C TRP A 181 12.01 6.95 7.81
N THR A 182 11.83 5.91 8.63
CA THR A 182 12.66 5.64 9.82
C THR A 182 13.20 4.22 9.77
N ALA A 183 14.29 3.98 10.49
CA ALA A 183 14.92 2.65 10.56
C ALA A 183 14.04 1.61 11.26
N ASP A 184 13.21 2.04 12.22
CA ASP A 184 12.40 1.16 13.06
C ASP A 184 11.04 0.82 12.43
N GLU A 185 10.43 1.76 11.71
CA GLU A 185 9.05 1.62 11.21
C GLU A 185 8.98 1.55 9.67
N GLY A 186 10.07 1.87 8.98
CA GLY A 186 10.08 2.02 7.53
C GLY A 186 9.33 3.28 7.10
N TRP A 187 8.65 3.21 5.95
CA TRP A 187 7.85 4.33 5.45
C TRP A 187 6.51 4.43 6.18
N HIS A 188 6.21 5.61 6.70
CA HIS A 188 4.95 5.96 7.33
C HIS A 188 4.58 7.42 7.04
N ILE A 189 3.32 7.78 7.26
CA ILE A 189 2.82 9.16 7.13
C ILE A 189 2.95 9.87 8.48
N VAL A 190 3.56 11.05 8.51
CA VAL A 190 3.66 11.91 9.69
C VAL A 190 2.98 13.25 9.45
N ASP A 191 2.26 13.75 10.45
CA ASP A 191 1.82 15.14 10.46
C ASP A 191 3.06 16.04 10.57
N PRO A 192 3.31 16.96 9.61
CA PRO A 192 4.45 17.85 9.69
C PRO A 192 4.39 18.82 10.88
N GLU A 193 3.22 19.07 11.48
CA GLU A 193 3.10 19.90 12.70
C GLU A 193 3.55 19.15 13.97
N ASP A 194 3.44 17.82 13.98
CA ASP A 194 3.90 16.97 15.10
C ASP A 194 5.42 16.77 15.11
N GLY A 195 6.13 17.27 14.09
CA GLY A 195 7.57 17.07 13.84
C GLY A 195 8.54 17.71 14.83
N THR A 196 8.08 18.36 15.91
CA THR A 196 8.96 18.95 16.94
C THR A 196 9.48 17.91 17.94
N ALA A 197 10.15 16.86 17.47
CA ALA A 197 11.01 16.05 18.33
C ALA A 197 12.17 15.41 17.54
N THR A 198 13.39 15.74 17.97
CA THR A 198 14.70 15.17 17.57
C THR A 198 15.26 15.54 16.20
N ALA A 199 15.80 16.76 16.12
CA ALA A 199 17.05 16.97 15.39
C ALA A 199 18.14 16.12 16.06
N VAL A 200 18.56 15.03 15.42
CA VAL A 200 19.78 14.31 15.79
C VAL A 200 20.93 15.10 15.18
N THR A 201 21.58 15.92 16.02
CA THR A 201 22.91 16.49 15.78
C THR A 201 23.99 15.42 15.70
#